data_AF-A0A9X2BLX8-F1
#
_entry.id   AF-A0A9X2BLX8-F1
#
_cell.length_a   1.000
_cell.length_b   1.000
_cell.length_c   1.000
_cell.angle_alpha   90.00
_cell.angle_beta   90.00
_cell.angle_gamma   90.00
#
_symmetry.space_group_name_H-M   'P 1'
#
loop_
_entity.id
_entity.type
_entity.pdbx_description
1 polymer ?
#
loop_
_entity_poly.entity_id
_entity_poly.type
_entity_poly.pdbx_seq_one_letter_code
_entity_poly.pdbx_strand_id
1 'polypeptide(L)'
;MIDNIKIMNLDFNPEFILNNYKWKVVNFDHDEISELNFKKGWQTNITNKSRMFSLRMLLTENLKAKTYTLSINGSIRKWYFDKNSRKDLNYFEFVDCIEILGGKLGLKKGEIWTKFKVTKLEIGITLLLKSFNNDILNCFVKYRNAERDDKNCTTVYFKFNNYILKIYDKYLEIMQKQQTDLNKNIINKFLFFRFEISIKKISGTSFNKNYNELSLLKSNWNMFPNELKKYLGNIKFVDTISKEKTITEKISYNDFIKWKIYSEMKSNGIYRTIMDFNEKVLPNNKSKYFNDLMDNYKSFVASEKDYKAIILLELEKKTNRLYNKGNIRYIAI
;
A
#
# COMPACT_ATOMS: atom_id res chain seq x y z
N MET A 1 -10.59 -0.93 1.96
CA MET A 1 -9.44 -1.46 1.20
C MET A 1 -8.74 -0.33 0.48
N ILE A 2 -9.46 0.52 -0.26
CA ILE A 2 -8.87 1.75 -0.78
C ILE A 2 -8.58 2.72 0.39
N ASP A 3 -7.36 3.26 0.44
CA ASP A 3 -6.95 4.27 1.41
C ASP A 3 -6.82 5.63 0.74
N ASN A 4 -5.81 5.79 -0.14
CA ASN A 4 -5.57 6.99 -0.94
C ASN A 4 -6.03 6.83 -2.38
N ILE A 5 -6.53 7.93 -2.97
CA ILE A 5 -6.87 8.00 -4.38
C ILE A 5 -6.53 9.38 -4.95
N LYS A 6 -6.19 9.42 -6.24
CA LYS A 6 -6.21 10.64 -7.04
C LYS A 6 -7.15 10.44 -8.22
N ILE A 7 -8.23 11.21 -8.26
CA ILE A 7 -9.20 11.21 -9.36
C ILE A 7 -9.14 12.52 -10.15
N MET A 8 -9.50 12.46 -11.42
CA MET A 8 -9.42 13.58 -12.35
C MET A 8 -10.60 13.59 -13.32
N ASN A 9 -11.20 14.75 -13.53
CA ASN A 9 -12.19 14.99 -14.57
C ASN A 9 -11.63 16.01 -15.56
N LEU A 10 -11.57 15.62 -16.84
CA LEU A 10 -11.20 16.50 -17.95
C LEU A 10 -12.48 17.19 -18.43
N ASP A 11 -12.44 18.50 -18.62
CA ASP A 11 -13.59 19.31 -19.05
C ASP A 11 -14.70 19.42 -17.97
N PHE A 12 -14.27 19.64 -16.73
CA PHE A 12 -15.16 19.86 -15.58
C PHE A 12 -15.87 21.22 -15.67
N ASN A 13 -17.18 21.31 -15.41
CA ASN A 13 -17.86 22.60 -15.26
C ASN A 13 -17.54 23.19 -13.86
N PRO A 14 -16.78 24.29 -13.75
CA PRO A 14 -16.30 24.79 -12.47
C PRO A 14 -17.32 25.65 -11.70
N GLU A 15 -18.44 26.04 -12.31
CA GLU A 15 -19.36 27.06 -11.79
C GLU A 15 -19.80 26.79 -10.34
N PHE A 16 -20.24 25.57 -10.06
CA PHE A 16 -20.66 25.19 -8.71
C PHE A 16 -19.51 25.30 -7.70
N ILE A 17 -18.33 24.74 -8.01
CA ILE A 17 -17.23 24.68 -7.03
C ILE A 17 -16.52 26.02 -6.86
N LEU A 18 -16.52 26.89 -7.86
CA LEU A 18 -15.97 28.25 -7.74
C LEU A 18 -16.78 29.08 -6.74
N ASN A 19 -18.11 28.92 -6.75
CA ASN A 19 -19.00 29.65 -5.86
C ASN A 19 -19.09 29.08 -4.45
N ASN A 20 -18.78 27.79 -4.26
CA ASN A 20 -18.97 27.08 -2.98
C ASN A 20 -17.69 26.83 -2.17
N TYR A 21 -16.51 27.15 -2.71
CA TYR A 21 -15.24 26.90 -2.02
C TYR A 21 -14.36 28.15 -1.97
N LYS A 22 -13.57 28.26 -0.90
CA LYS A 22 -12.54 29.28 -0.77
C LYS A 22 -11.25 28.79 -1.43
N TRP A 23 -10.89 29.42 -2.54
CA TRP A 23 -9.76 29.03 -3.38
C TRP A 23 -8.50 29.84 -3.07
N LYS A 24 -7.35 29.17 -3.17
CA LYS A 24 -6.03 29.81 -3.19
C LYS A 24 -5.42 29.63 -4.57
N VAL A 25 -4.89 30.70 -5.14
CA VAL A 25 -4.18 30.64 -6.43
C VAL A 25 -2.91 29.80 -6.26
N VAL A 26 -2.63 28.97 -7.26
CA VAL A 26 -1.41 28.18 -7.37
C VAL A 26 -0.72 28.56 -8.68
N ASN A 27 0.54 28.98 -8.57
CA ASN A 27 1.40 29.22 -9.72
C ASN A 27 2.09 27.89 -10.08
N PHE A 28 2.12 27.56 -11.36
CA PHE A 28 2.90 26.45 -11.87
C PHE A 28 4.15 27.04 -12.52
N ASP A 29 5.33 26.54 -12.12
CA ASP A 29 6.57 26.90 -12.80
C ASP A 29 6.50 26.41 -14.25
N HIS A 30 6.87 27.28 -15.19
CA HIS A 30 6.69 27.06 -16.62
C HIS A 30 7.47 25.87 -17.20
N ASP A 31 8.38 25.27 -16.43
CA ASP A 31 9.36 24.29 -16.92
C ASP A 31 8.97 22.81 -16.70
N GLU A 32 7.97 22.48 -15.87
CA GLU A 32 7.65 21.07 -15.54
C GLU A 32 6.40 20.48 -16.24
N ILE A 33 5.66 21.26 -17.04
CA ILE A 33 4.40 20.81 -17.67
C ILE A 33 4.39 21.17 -19.17
N SER A 34 5.32 20.59 -19.92
CA SER A 34 5.44 20.83 -21.38
C SER A 34 4.34 20.16 -22.22
N GLU A 35 3.50 19.29 -21.66
CA GLU A 35 2.47 18.56 -22.42
C GLU A 35 1.03 19.03 -22.17
N LEU A 36 0.78 19.84 -21.14
CA LEU A 36 -0.56 20.35 -20.83
C LEU A 36 -0.46 21.86 -20.64
N ASN A 37 -1.02 22.63 -21.59
CA ASN A 37 -1.03 24.09 -21.63
C ASN A 37 -1.82 24.74 -20.46
N PHE A 38 -1.60 24.33 -19.22
CA PHE A 38 -2.20 24.93 -18.03
C PHE A 38 -1.53 26.26 -17.73
N LYS A 39 -2.33 27.29 -17.49
CA LYS A 39 -1.82 28.65 -17.24
C LYS A 39 -2.33 29.26 -15.95
N LYS A 40 -3.33 28.65 -15.29
CA LYS A 40 -3.83 29.08 -13.98
C LYS A 40 -4.34 27.90 -13.17
N GLY A 41 -4.00 27.89 -11.87
CA GLY A 41 -4.44 26.87 -10.92
C GLY A 41 -5.07 27.47 -9.68
N TRP A 42 -6.04 26.76 -9.12
CA TRP A 42 -6.62 27.05 -7.82
C TRP A 42 -6.67 25.79 -6.98
N GLN A 43 -6.30 25.92 -5.70
CA GLN A 43 -6.32 24.81 -4.76
C GLN A 43 -7.17 25.14 -3.54
N THR A 44 -7.88 24.12 -3.07
CA THR A 44 -8.61 24.15 -1.81
C THR A 44 -8.69 22.74 -1.20
N ASN A 45 -9.36 22.61 -0.06
CA ASN A 45 -9.54 21.35 0.66
C ASN A 45 -11.04 21.05 0.83
N ILE A 46 -11.45 19.85 0.45
CA ILE A 46 -12.78 19.31 0.70
C ILE A 46 -12.75 18.64 2.07
N THR A 47 -13.52 19.16 3.00
CA THR A 47 -13.68 18.59 4.35
C THR A 47 -15.00 17.81 4.43
N ASN A 48 -15.01 16.76 5.26
CA ASN A 48 -16.25 16.07 5.62
C ASN A 48 -16.77 16.61 6.96
N LYS A 49 -15.98 16.40 8.03
CA LYS A 49 -16.27 16.89 9.39
C LYS A 49 -15.09 17.70 9.95
N SER A 50 -13.91 17.09 10.10
CA SER A 50 -12.69 17.77 10.55
C SER A 50 -11.91 18.42 9.41
N ARG A 51 -11.16 19.47 9.74
CA ARG A 51 -10.14 20.05 8.88
C ARG A 51 -8.89 19.18 8.74
N MET A 52 -8.67 18.24 9.68
CA MET A 52 -7.44 17.45 9.74
C MET A 52 -7.32 16.43 8.60
N PHE A 53 -8.43 15.80 8.20
CA PHE A 53 -8.44 14.75 7.18
C PHE A 53 -9.18 15.21 5.94
N SER A 54 -8.69 16.26 5.29
CA SER A 54 -9.28 16.80 4.06
C SER A 54 -8.76 16.12 2.78
N LEU A 55 -9.58 16.11 1.73
CA LEU A 55 -9.12 15.82 0.38
C LEU A 55 -8.68 17.10 -0.30
N ARG A 56 -7.51 17.10 -0.92
CA ARG A 56 -7.02 18.25 -1.67
C ARG A 56 -7.70 18.30 -3.03
N MET A 57 -8.27 19.46 -3.37
CA MET A 57 -8.88 19.74 -4.66
C MET A 57 -8.03 20.77 -5.41
N LEU A 58 -7.71 20.47 -6.66
CA LEU A 58 -6.94 21.31 -7.57
C LEU A 58 -7.75 21.49 -8.86
N LEU A 59 -8.13 22.72 -9.16
CA LEU A 59 -8.77 23.13 -10.40
C LEU A 59 -7.73 23.81 -11.28
N THR A 60 -7.57 23.38 -12.52
CA THR A 60 -6.68 24.02 -13.48
C THR A 60 -7.44 24.45 -14.73
N GLU A 61 -7.10 25.61 -15.26
CA GLU A 61 -7.67 26.14 -16.50
C GLU A 61 -6.67 26.02 -17.64
N ASN A 62 -7.14 25.46 -18.76
CA ASN A 62 -6.46 25.53 -20.04
C ASN A 62 -6.97 26.78 -20.79
N LEU A 63 -6.20 27.87 -20.75
CA LEU A 63 -6.61 29.13 -21.37
C LEU A 63 -6.78 29.06 -22.90
N LYS A 64 -6.13 28.09 -23.58
CA LYS A 64 -6.27 27.92 -25.04
C LYS A 64 -7.61 27.26 -25.37
N ALA A 65 -7.90 26.13 -24.72
CA ALA A 65 -9.14 25.38 -24.95
C ALA A 65 -10.34 25.95 -24.20
N LYS A 66 -10.12 26.86 -23.25
CA LYS A 66 -11.11 27.36 -22.28
C LYS A 66 -11.81 26.22 -21.52
N THR A 67 -11.07 25.15 -21.24
CA THR A 67 -11.56 24.00 -20.48
C THR A 67 -10.91 23.92 -19.11
N TYR A 68 -11.61 23.29 -18.17
CA TYR A 68 -11.15 23.13 -16.80
C TYR A 68 -10.88 21.66 -16.50
N THR A 69 -9.80 21.39 -15.80
CA THR A 69 -9.50 20.07 -15.26
C THR A 69 -9.61 20.11 -13.74
N LEU A 70 -10.38 19.18 -13.18
CA LEU A 70 -10.50 19.03 -11.73
C LEU A 70 -9.76 17.79 -11.27
N SER A 71 -8.84 17.94 -10.31
CA SER A 71 -8.12 16.85 -9.68
C SER A 71 -8.39 16.83 -8.18
N ILE A 72 -8.74 15.66 -7.63
CA ILE A 72 -8.95 15.46 -6.20
C ILE A 72 -7.99 14.38 -5.72
N ASN A 73 -7.29 14.63 -4.61
CA ASN A 73 -6.23 13.76 -4.09
C ASN A 73 -6.27 13.68 -2.56
N GLY A 74 -6.17 12.46 -2.03
CA GLY A 74 -5.98 12.24 -0.59
C GLY A 74 -6.51 10.89 -0.12
N SER A 75 -6.52 10.71 1.20
CA SER A 75 -7.03 9.49 1.85
C SER A 75 -8.55 9.58 1.97
N ILE A 76 -9.28 8.94 1.07
CA ILE A 76 -10.75 8.86 1.14
C ILE A 76 -11.21 8.13 2.40
N ARG A 77 -10.42 7.17 2.88
CA ARG A 77 -10.71 6.44 4.11
C ARG A 77 -10.62 7.34 5.35
N LYS A 78 -9.54 8.12 5.49
CA LYS A 78 -9.38 9.07 6.60
C LYS A 78 -10.40 10.20 6.51
N TRP A 79 -10.69 10.68 5.31
CA TRP A 79 -11.70 11.71 5.05
C TRP A 79 -13.13 11.24 5.40
N TYR A 80 -13.47 10.01 5.03
CA TYR A 80 -14.79 9.43 5.30
C TYR A 80 -15.02 9.16 6.79
N PHE A 81 -14.04 8.53 7.46
CA PHE A 81 -14.16 8.22 8.89
C PHE A 81 -13.78 9.38 9.82
N ASP A 82 -13.19 10.45 9.26
CA ASP A 82 -12.68 11.61 9.99
C ASP A 82 -11.64 11.27 11.08
N LYS A 83 -10.85 10.21 10.84
CA LYS A 83 -9.83 9.73 11.79
C LYS A 83 -8.76 8.88 11.14
N ASN A 84 -7.55 8.92 11.71
CA ASN A 84 -6.53 7.90 11.41
C ASN A 84 -6.83 6.62 12.20
N SER A 85 -7.70 5.76 11.66
CA SER A 85 -8.07 4.50 12.31
C SER A 85 -7.50 3.27 11.60
N ARG A 86 -7.61 2.12 12.27
CA ARG A 86 -7.31 0.79 11.70
C ARG A 86 -8.43 0.25 10.80
N LYS A 87 -9.58 0.92 10.74
CA LYS A 87 -10.75 0.47 9.97
C LYS A 87 -10.50 0.71 8.48
N ASP A 88 -10.73 -0.34 7.69
CA ASP A 88 -10.70 -0.31 6.23
C ASP A 88 -12.11 -0.03 5.70
N LEU A 89 -12.23 0.74 4.61
CA LEU A 89 -13.50 0.86 3.87
C LEU A 89 -13.93 -0.51 3.35
N ASN A 90 -15.17 -0.91 3.62
CA ASN A 90 -15.82 -1.96 2.84
C ASN A 90 -16.37 -1.41 1.50
N TYR A 91 -16.93 -2.26 0.65
CA TYR A 91 -17.46 -1.85 -0.65
C TYR A 91 -18.53 -0.76 -0.56
N PHE A 92 -19.52 -0.94 0.32
CA PHE A 92 -20.64 0.00 0.47
C PHE A 92 -20.18 1.34 1.05
N GLU A 93 -19.28 1.33 2.04
CA GLU A 93 -18.67 2.53 2.58
C GLU A 93 -17.84 3.27 1.52
N PHE A 94 -17.19 2.54 0.61
CA PHE A 94 -16.50 3.15 -0.52
C PHE A 94 -17.48 3.81 -1.51
N VAL A 95 -18.56 3.10 -1.89
CA VAL A 95 -19.58 3.66 -2.78
C VAL A 95 -20.21 4.92 -2.18
N ASP A 96 -20.63 4.84 -0.92
CA ASP A 96 -21.20 5.98 -0.18
C ASP A 96 -20.21 7.15 -0.09
N CYS A 97 -18.95 6.89 0.25
CA CYS A 97 -17.90 7.90 0.30
C CYS A 97 -17.74 8.65 -1.03
N ILE A 98 -17.77 7.95 -2.17
CA ILE A 98 -17.61 8.58 -3.48
C ILE A 98 -18.89 9.33 -3.90
N GLU A 99 -20.09 8.85 -3.57
CA GLU A 99 -21.34 9.60 -3.81
C GLU A 99 -21.40 10.90 -2.99
N ILE A 100 -21.00 10.87 -1.71
CA ILE A 100 -20.89 12.07 -0.88
C ILE A 100 -19.89 13.06 -1.50
N LEU A 101 -18.77 12.56 -2.01
CA LEU A 101 -17.81 13.39 -2.74
C LEU A 101 -18.45 14.02 -3.99
N GLY A 102 -19.22 13.27 -4.77
CA GLY A 102 -19.96 13.77 -5.93
C GLY A 102 -20.92 14.90 -5.57
N GLY A 103 -21.71 14.74 -4.51
CA GLY A 103 -22.63 15.78 -4.02
C GLY A 103 -21.89 17.04 -3.58
N LYS A 104 -20.72 16.91 -2.94
CA LYS A 104 -19.86 18.06 -2.57
C LYS A 104 -19.27 18.80 -3.77
N LEU A 105 -19.30 18.20 -4.96
CA LEU A 105 -18.87 18.82 -6.22
C LEU A 105 -20.06 19.37 -7.03
N GLY A 106 -21.29 19.29 -6.51
CA GLY A 106 -22.50 19.72 -7.21
C GLY A 106 -22.96 18.78 -8.33
N LEU A 107 -22.47 17.54 -8.32
CA LEU A 107 -22.82 16.54 -9.33
C LEU A 107 -24.11 15.82 -8.94
N LYS A 108 -24.88 15.39 -9.95
CA LYS A 108 -26.04 14.52 -9.72
C LYS A 108 -25.56 13.13 -9.29
N LYS A 109 -26.41 12.42 -8.54
CA LYS A 109 -26.16 11.04 -8.10
C LYS A 109 -25.69 10.18 -9.27
N GLY A 110 -24.59 9.47 -9.08
CA GLY A 110 -24.04 8.59 -10.11
C GLY A 110 -23.06 9.25 -11.10
N GLU A 111 -23.11 10.56 -11.34
CA GLU A 111 -22.29 11.22 -12.37
C GLU A 111 -20.78 11.16 -12.09
N ILE A 112 -20.38 11.15 -10.81
CA ILE A 112 -18.98 11.08 -10.43
C ILE A 112 -18.30 9.81 -10.97
N TRP A 113 -19.03 8.69 -11.06
CA TRP A 113 -18.48 7.41 -11.52
C TRP A 113 -18.10 7.40 -12.99
N THR A 114 -18.82 8.15 -13.83
CA THR A 114 -18.63 8.18 -15.28
C THR A 114 -17.72 9.32 -15.73
N LYS A 115 -17.66 10.41 -14.95
CA LYS A 115 -16.88 11.59 -15.32
C LYS A 115 -15.42 11.57 -14.85
N PHE A 116 -15.07 10.76 -13.85
CA PHE A 116 -13.75 10.79 -13.24
C PHE A 116 -12.89 9.57 -13.57
N LYS A 117 -11.67 9.86 -14.03
CA LYS A 117 -10.57 8.91 -14.18
C LYS A 117 -9.81 8.80 -12.88
N VAL A 118 -9.27 7.62 -12.60
CA VAL A 118 -8.33 7.39 -11.49
C VAL A 118 -6.92 7.45 -12.04
N THR A 119 -6.07 8.26 -11.42
CA THR A 119 -4.67 8.46 -11.84
C THR A 119 -3.67 7.91 -10.82
N LYS A 120 -4.06 7.86 -9.54
CA LYS A 120 -3.33 7.22 -8.43
C LYS A 120 -4.28 6.44 -7.55
N LEU A 121 -3.81 5.33 -6.99
CA LEU A 121 -4.61 4.45 -6.15
C LEU A 121 -3.73 3.77 -5.11
N GLU A 122 -4.17 3.73 -3.86
CA GLU A 122 -3.57 2.92 -2.80
C GLU A 122 -4.59 1.92 -2.27
N ILE A 123 -4.26 0.64 -2.43
CA ILE A 123 -5.04 -0.48 -1.92
C ILE A 123 -4.29 -1.03 -0.71
N GLY A 124 -4.94 -1.10 0.44
CA GLY A 124 -4.31 -1.52 1.68
C GLY A 124 -5.25 -2.28 2.60
N ILE A 125 -4.65 -3.12 3.44
CA ILE A 125 -5.37 -3.91 4.43
C ILE A 125 -4.55 -4.03 5.71
N THR A 126 -5.24 -3.94 6.85
CA THR A 126 -4.63 -4.15 8.17
C THR A 126 -5.09 -5.49 8.73
N LEU A 127 -4.13 -6.36 9.04
CA LEU A 127 -4.32 -7.63 9.71
C LEU A 127 -3.98 -7.49 11.20
N LEU A 128 -4.70 -8.23 12.04
CA LEU A 128 -4.38 -8.36 13.45
C LEU A 128 -3.74 -9.73 13.65
N LEU A 129 -2.42 -9.77 13.76
CA LEU A 129 -1.68 -11.01 13.92
C LEU A 129 -1.33 -11.21 15.40
N LYS A 130 -1.85 -12.30 15.98
CA LYS A 130 -1.59 -12.66 17.39
C LYS A 130 -0.28 -13.42 17.51
N SER A 131 0.52 -13.10 18.54
CA SER A 131 1.81 -13.75 18.77
C SER A 131 2.79 -13.58 17.60
N PHE A 132 2.73 -12.42 16.94
CA PHE A 132 3.73 -11.94 16.00
C PHE A 132 4.38 -10.71 16.61
N ASN A 133 5.68 -10.56 16.41
CA ASN A 133 6.42 -9.35 16.74
C ASN A 133 6.79 -8.60 15.44
N ASN A 134 7.41 -7.43 15.58
CA ASN A 134 7.81 -6.60 14.43
C ASN A 134 8.92 -7.22 13.58
N ASP A 135 9.67 -8.20 14.10
CA ASP A 135 10.76 -8.85 13.36
C ASP A 135 10.24 -9.58 12.12
N ILE A 136 8.94 -9.91 12.06
CA ILE A 136 8.31 -10.49 10.86
C ILE A 136 8.42 -9.60 9.64
N LEU A 137 8.56 -8.29 9.82
CA LEU A 137 8.77 -7.37 8.72
C LEU A 137 10.12 -7.64 8.03
N ASN A 138 11.15 -8.02 8.80
CA ASN A 138 12.48 -8.34 8.28
C ASN A 138 12.51 -9.63 7.46
N CYS A 139 11.55 -10.52 7.67
CA CYS A 139 11.40 -11.74 6.88
C CYS A 139 11.02 -11.46 5.41
N PHE A 140 10.50 -10.27 5.08
CA PHE A 140 10.21 -9.88 3.69
C PHE A 140 11.45 -9.29 3.03
N VAL A 141 12.16 -10.12 2.27
CA VAL A 141 13.54 -9.81 1.83
C VAL A 141 13.67 -9.33 0.39
N LYS A 142 12.78 -9.75 -0.53
CA LYS A 142 12.90 -9.39 -1.95
C LYS A 142 11.56 -9.50 -2.68
N TYR A 143 11.31 -8.59 -3.62
CA TYR A 143 10.19 -8.71 -4.55
C TYR A 143 10.64 -8.33 -5.96
N ARG A 144 10.76 -9.33 -6.84
CA ARG A 144 11.23 -9.16 -8.23
C ARG A 144 12.52 -8.32 -8.27
N ASN A 145 12.56 -7.29 -9.11
CA ASN A 145 13.63 -6.30 -9.26
C ASN A 145 13.34 -4.98 -8.52
N ALA A 146 12.43 -4.98 -7.54
CA ALA A 146 12.17 -3.79 -6.75
C ALA A 146 13.40 -3.38 -5.95
N GLU A 147 13.63 -2.07 -5.82
CA GLU A 147 14.53 -1.53 -4.81
C GLU A 147 13.85 -1.70 -3.45
N ARG A 148 14.46 -2.48 -2.55
CA ARG A 148 14.00 -2.59 -1.17
C ARG A 148 14.57 -1.41 -0.37
N ASP A 149 13.76 -0.82 0.50
CA ASP A 149 14.18 0.23 1.41
C ASP A 149 13.53 -0.03 2.77
N ASP A 150 14.33 -0.02 3.82
CA ASP A 150 13.94 -0.19 5.22
C ASP A 150 14.55 0.90 6.13
N LYS A 151 14.95 2.05 5.56
CA LYS A 151 15.46 3.21 6.32
C LYS A 151 14.52 3.66 7.43
N ASN A 152 13.22 3.42 7.26
CA ASN A 152 12.26 3.50 8.35
C ASN A 152 12.21 2.15 9.06
N CYS A 153 12.79 2.05 10.26
CA CYS A 153 12.92 0.80 11.04
C CYS A 153 11.60 0.06 11.35
N THR A 154 10.46 0.66 10.99
CA THR A 154 9.10 0.13 11.21
C THR A 154 8.37 -0.18 9.90
N THR A 155 8.98 0.07 8.73
CA THR A 155 8.35 -0.11 7.42
C THR A 155 9.33 -0.64 6.39
N VAL A 156 8.94 -1.72 5.73
CA VAL A 156 9.63 -2.26 4.55
C VAL A 156 8.93 -1.76 3.29
N TYR A 157 9.71 -1.15 2.40
CA TYR A 157 9.28 -0.69 1.09
C TYR A 157 9.87 -1.57 -0.01
N PHE A 158 9.07 -1.86 -1.05
CA PHE A 158 9.55 -2.37 -2.33
C PHE A 158 9.15 -1.38 -3.42
N LYS A 159 10.11 -0.63 -3.95
CA LYS A 159 9.88 0.49 -4.87
C LYS A 159 10.05 0.06 -6.32
N PHE A 160 9.08 0.47 -7.14
CA PHE A 160 9.16 0.53 -8.59
C PHE A 160 8.88 1.97 -9.04
N ASN A 161 9.11 2.23 -10.33
CA ASN A 161 8.83 3.54 -10.94
C ASN A 161 7.35 3.94 -10.74
N ASN A 162 6.42 3.02 -11.03
CA ASN A 162 4.98 3.33 -11.07
C ASN A 162 4.21 2.92 -9.81
N TYR A 163 4.76 2.10 -8.93
CA TYR A 163 4.11 1.69 -7.69
C TYR A 163 5.10 1.34 -6.59
N ILE A 164 4.63 1.33 -5.34
CA ILE A 164 5.39 0.92 -4.16
C ILE A 164 4.56 -0.10 -3.39
N LEU A 165 5.18 -1.18 -2.95
CA LEU A 165 4.62 -2.04 -1.91
C LEU A 165 5.13 -1.60 -0.55
N LYS A 166 4.25 -1.54 0.46
CA LYS A 166 4.62 -1.16 1.83
C LYS A 166 4.15 -2.23 2.80
N ILE A 167 5.01 -2.59 3.74
CA ILE A 167 4.69 -3.49 4.85
C ILE A 167 5.13 -2.83 6.15
N TYR A 168 4.23 -2.64 7.11
CA TYR A 168 4.56 -1.97 8.37
C TYR A 168 3.61 -2.34 9.50
N ASP A 169 3.97 -2.00 10.73
CA ASP A 169 3.05 -2.02 11.86
C ASP A 169 2.20 -0.74 11.90
N LYS A 170 0.92 -0.89 11.58
CA LYS A 170 -0.03 0.23 11.57
C LYS A 170 -0.20 0.87 12.94
N TYR A 171 -0.11 0.09 14.01
CA TYR A 171 -0.29 0.62 15.34
C TYR A 171 0.87 1.51 15.73
N LEU A 172 2.11 1.10 15.44
CA LEU A 172 3.27 1.96 15.62
C LEU A 172 3.16 3.25 14.80
N GLU A 173 2.70 3.20 13.54
CA GLU A 173 2.47 4.41 12.72
C GLU A 173 1.47 5.38 13.35
N ILE A 174 0.35 4.88 13.89
CA ILE A 174 -0.66 5.73 14.53
C ILE A 174 -0.14 6.28 15.86
N MET A 175 0.64 5.49 16.61
CA MET A 175 1.10 5.80 17.97
C MET A 175 2.42 6.59 18.04
N GLN A 176 3.02 7.01 16.91
CA GLN A 176 4.32 7.74 16.86
C GLN A 176 4.44 8.98 17.77
N LYS A 177 3.37 9.41 18.47
CA LYS A 177 3.35 10.57 19.38
C LYS A 177 3.00 10.26 20.84
N GLN A 178 2.61 9.03 21.20
CA GLN A 178 2.18 8.69 22.56
C GLN A 178 2.49 7.22 22.89
N GLN A 179 3.66 6.93 23.47
CA GLN A 179 3.94 5.62 24.06
C GLN A 179 3.59 5.65 25.55
N THR A 180 2.51 4.98 25.94
CA THR A 180 2.21 4.66 27.35
C THR A 180 2.57 3.20 27.64
N ASP A 181 2.70 2.82 28.91
CA ASP A 181 2.99 1.42 29.27
C ASP A 181 1.90 0.43 28.83
N LEU A 182 0.65 0.91 28.71
CA LEU A 182 -0.46 0.14 28.17
C LEU A 182 -0.24 -0.21 26.67
N ASN A 183 0.43 0.68 25.92
CA ASN A 183 0.77 0.46 24.52
C ASN A 183 1.86 -0.61 24.36
N LYS A 184 2.81 -0.70 25.31
CA LYS A 184 3.86 -1.75 25.29
C LYS A 184 3.27 -3.16 25.37
N ASN A 185 2.27 -3.36 26.24
CA ASN A 185 1.60 -4.67 26.38
C ASN A 185 0.86 -5.10 25.10
N ILE A 186 0.29 -4.15 24.36
CA ILE A 186 -0.40 -4.44 23.09
C ILE A 186 0.63 -4.77 22.01
N ILE A 187 1.70 -3.96 21.87
CA ILE A 187 2.77 -4.16 20.88
C ILE A 187 3.45 -5.52 21.06
N ASN A 188 3.64 -5.97 22.32
CA ASN A 188 4.28 -7.25 22.61
C ASN A 188 3.39 -8.47 22.29
N LYS A 189 2.07 -8.30 22.20
CA LYS A 189 1.11 -9.42 21.99
C LYS A 189 0.54 -9.46 20.58
N PHE A 190 0.45 -8.31 19.92
CA PHE A 190 -0.24 -8.14 18.67
C PHE A 190 0.57 -7.30 17.69
N LEU A 191 0.67 -7.80 16.47
CA LEU A 191 1.17 -7.03 15.34
C LEU A 191 -0.01 -6.55 14.49
N PHE A 192 -0.09 -5.24 14.25
CA PHE A 192 -1.06 -4.66 13.32
C PHE A 192 -0.46 -4.57 11.91
N PHE A 193 -0.19 -5.73 11.34
CA PHE A 193 0.45 -5.88 10.04
C PHE A 193 -0.37 -5.20 8.94
N ARG A 194 0.18 -4.13 8.36
CA ARG A 194 -0.39 -3.46 7.20
C ARG A 194 0.38 -3.86 5.96
N PHE A 195 -0.36 -4.26 4.92
CA PHE A 195 0.16 -4.38 3.57
C PHE A 195 -0.54 -3.39 2.65
N GLU A 196 0.23 -2.64 1.86
CA GLU A 196 -0.28 -1.65 0.91
C GLU A 196 0.38 -1.77 -0.47
N ILE A 197 -0.42 -1.62 -1.51
CA ILE A 197 0.00 -1.42 -2.90
C ILE A 197 -0.32 0.03 -3.25
N SER A 198 0.70 0.89 -3.31
CA SER A 198 0.59 2.32 -3.58
C SER A 198 0.98 2.63 -5.03
N ILE A 199 0.00 2.77 -5.92
CA ILE A 199 0.17 3.05 -7.35
C ILE A 199 0.30 4.56 -7.57
N LYS A 200 1.48 4.98 -8.02
CA LYS A 200 1.83 6.40 -8.28
C LYS A 200 1.33 6.90 -9.63
N LYS A 201 1.24 6.02 -10.63
CA LYS A 201 0.74 6.31 -11.98
C LYS A 201 0.04 5.07 -12.53
N ILE A 202 -1.28 5.12 -12.66
CA ILE A 202 -2.08 3.95 -13.09
C ILE A 202 -1.74 3.54 -14.54
N SER A 203 -1.61 4.49 -15.46
CA SER A 203 -1.43 4.25 -16.90
C SER A 203 -0.18 3.43 -17.29
N GLY A 204 0.79 3.28 -16.40
CA GLY A 204 2.00 2.48 -16.62
C GLY A 204 2.01 1.15 -15.86
N THR A 205 0.84 0.64 -15.47
CA THR A 205 0.73 -0.58 -14.65
C THR A 205 -0.37 -1.51 -15.17
N SER A 206 -0.33 -2.78 -14.76
CA SER A 206 -1.41 -3.74 -15.03
C SER A 206 -2.77 -3.33 -14.43
N PHE A 207 -2.76 -2.40 -13.46
CA PHE A 207 -3.96 -1.84 -12.83
C PHE A 207 -4.77 -0.95 -13.78
N ASN A 208 -4.15 -0.44 -14.87
CA ASN A 208 -4.81 0.46 -15.81
C ASN A 208 -6.09 -0.11 -16.40
N LYS A 209 -6.09 -1.39 -16.79
CA LYS A 209 -7.24 -2.02 -17.45
C LYS A 209 -8.47 -2.12 -16.55
N ASN A 210 -8.26 -2.21 -15.23
CA ASN A 210 -9.33 -2.53 -14.29
C ASN A 210 -9.75 -1.32 -13.43
N TYR A 211 -8.91 -0.29 -13.33
CA TYR A 211 -9.05 0.75 -12.30
C TYR A 211 -8.74 2.17 -12.77
N ASN A 212 -8.60 2.44 -14.07
CA ASN A 212 -8.33 3.78 -14.60
C ASN A 212 -9.56 4.72 -14.60
N GLU A 213 -10.76 4.21 -14.31
CA GLU A 213 -12.01 4.96 -14.17
C GLU A 213 -12.68 4.60 -12.85
N LEU A 214 -13.42 5.55 -12.26
CA LEU A 214 -14.16 5.27 -11.02
C LEU A 214 -15.23 4.19 -11.21
N SER A 215 -15.90 4.18 -12.37
CA SER A 215 -16.85 3.14 -12.78
C SER A 215 -16.22 1.74 -12.76
N LEU A 216 -15.04 1.58 -13.38
CA LEU A 216 -14.29 0.33 -13.43
C LEU A 216 -13.75 -0.05 -12.04
N LEU A 217 -13.29 0.93 -11.27
CA LEU A 217 -12.87 0.72 -9.89
C LEU A 217 -14.02 0.17 -9.02
N LYS A 218 -15.24 0.67 -9.23
CA LYS A 218 -16.44 0.19 -8.54
C LYS A 218 -16.83 -1.23 -8.97
N SER A 219 -16.81 -1.54 -10.27
CA SER A 219 -17.20 -2.87 -10.76
C SER A 219 -16.17 -3.96 -10.43
N ASN A 220 -14.89 -3.61 -10.41
CA ASN A 220 -13.78 -4.54 -10.17
C ASN A 220 -13.31 -4.61 -8.71
N TRP A 221 -14.07 -4.05 -7.76
CA TRP A 221 -13.69 -4.04 -6.34
C TRP A 221 -13.40 -5.45 -5.78
N ASN A 222 -14.14 -6.46 -6.26
CA ASN A 222 -13.98 -7.86 -5.87
C ASN A 222 -12.64 -8.48 -6.29
N MET A 223 -11.85 -7.82 -7.14
CA MET A 223 -10.53 -8.29 -7.55
C MET A 223 -9.42 -7.97 -6.53
N PHE A 224 -9.61 -6.96 -5.67
CA PHE A 224 -8.59 -6.53 -4.70
C PHE A 224 -8.07 -7.63 -3.76
N PRO A 225 -8.91 -8.55 -3.23
CA PRO A 225 -8.42 -9.66 -2.42
C PRO A 225 -7.37 -10.51 -3.16
N ASN A 226 -7.64 -10.85 -4.41
CA ASN A 226 -6.76 -11.65 -5.25
C ASN A 226 -5.47 -10.88 -5.58
N GLU A 227 -5.57 -9.57 -5.83
CA GLU A 227 -4.39 -8.74 -6.04
C GLU A 227 -3.51 -8.65 -4.80
N LEU A 228 -4.08 -8.36 -3.64
CA LEU A 228 -3.32 -8.32 -2.39
C LEU A 228 -2.64 -9.66 -2.11
N LYS A 229 -3.37 -10.78 -2.27
CA LYS A 229 -2.83 -12.14 -2.08
C LYS A 229 -1.71 -12.44 -3.08
N LYS A 230 -1.89 -12.09 -4.36
CA LYS A 230 -0.88 -12.27 -5.41
C LYS A 230 0.39 -11.46 -5.12
N TYR A 231 0.25 -10.18 -4.80
CA TYR A 231 1.42 -9.33 -4.56
C TYR A 231 2.15 -9.76 -3.28
N LEU A 232 1.44 -9.94 -2.17
CA LEU A 232 2.03 -10.37 -0.89
C LEU A 232 2.65 -11.77 -0.99
N GLY A 233 1.96 -12.71 -1.63
CA GLY A 233 2.42 -14.08 -1.83
C GLY A 233 3.67 -14.19 -2.69
N ASN A 234 3.88 -13.25 -3.62
CA ASN A 234 5.06 -13.23 -4.49
C ASN A 234 6.28 -12.54 -3.85
N ILE A 235 6.14 -11.90 -2.68
CA ILE A 235 7.30 -11.39 -1.93
C ILE A 235 8.07 -12.58 -1.37
N LYS A 236 9.38 -12.64 -1.65
CA LYS A 236 10.28 -13.64 -1.08
C LYS A 236 10.35 -13.42 0.43
N PHE A 237 10.06 -14.49 1.14
CA PHE A 237 9.98 -14.53 2.58
C PHE A 237 11.03 -15.51 3.10
N VAL A 238 11.81 -15.10 4.09
CA VAL A 238 12.82 -15.92 4.74
C VAL A 238 12.60 -15.80 6.24
N ASP A 239 12.41 -16.92 6.92
CA ASP A 239 12.18 -16.94 8.36
C ASP A 239 13.46 -16.60 9.10
N THR A 240 13.53 -15.37 9.62
CA THR A 240 14.69 -14.86 10.39
C THR A 240 14.46 -14.86 11.89
N ILE A 241 13.32 -15.39 12.36
CA ILE A 241 12.85 -15.24 13.75
C ILE A 241 12.92 -16.59 14.47
N SER A 242 12.62 -17.67 13.76
CA SER A 242 12.71 -19.00 14.33
C SER A 242 14.13 -19.33 14.79
N LYS A 243 14.22 -20.23 15.78
CA LYS A 243 15.48 -20.65 16.37
C LYS A 243 16.37 -21.37 15.36
N GLU A 244 17.66 -21.35 15.63
CA GLU A 244 18.61 -22.16 14.85
C GLU A 244 18.42 -23.64 15.16
N LYS A 245 18.69 -24.51 14.18
CA LYS A 245 18.83 -25.94 14.44
C LYS A 245 20.09 -26.17 15.27
N THR A 246 19.98 -26.94 16.34
CA THR A 246 21.13 -27.37 17.11
C THR A 246 21.96 -28.33 16.27
N ILE A 247 23.24 -28.01 16.05
CA ILE A 247 24.20 -28.90 15.41
C ILE A 247 24.97 -29.59 16.55
N THR A 248 24.56 -30.81 16.89
CA THR A 248 25.14 -31.58 18.01
C THR A 248 26.24 -32.56 17.58
N GLU A 249 26.39 -32.80 16.28
CA GLU A 249 27.31 -33.80 15.72
C GLU A 249 28.40 -33.15 14.85
N LYS A 250 29.50 -33.89 14.63
CA LYS A 250 30.53 -33.49 13.66
C LYS A 250 29.90 -33.44 12.26
N ILE A 251 29.90 -32.26 11.65
CA ILE A 251 29.36 -32.04 10.31
C ILE A 251 30.40 -32.28 9.22
N SER A 252 29.94 -32.58 8.00
CA SER A 252 30.83 -32.68 6.83
C SER A 252 31.48 -31.33 6.51
N TYR A 253 32.59 -31.32 5.77
CA TYR A 253 33.22 -30.07 5.31
C TYR A 253 32.23 -29.20 4.50
N ASN A 254 31.42 -29.82 3.65
CA ASN A 254 30.40 -29.11 2.86
C ASN A 254 29.35 -28.44 3.75
N ASP A 255 28.91 -29.13 4.81
CA ASP A 255 27.94 -28.57 5.76
C ASP A 255 28.58 -27.50 6.65
N PHE A 256 29.87 -27.61 6.95
CA PHE A 256 30.62 -26.54 7.63
C PHE A 256 30.69 -25.26 6.77
N ILE A 257 30.96 -25.37 5.47
CA ILE A 257 30.94 -24.21 4.56
C ILE A 257 29.54 -23.58 4.50
N LYS A 258 28.50 -24.42 4.37
CA LYS A 258 27.10 -23.98 4.41
C LYS A 258 26.76 -23.25 5.70
N TRP A 259 27.19 -23.78 6.85
CA TRP A 259 27.02 -23.17 8.17
C TRP A 259 27.76 -21.84 8.32
N LYS A 260 28.98 -21.72 7.76
CA LYS A 260 29.72 -20.45 7.72
C LYS A 260 28.96 -19.38 6.94
N ILE A 261 28.42 -19.73 5.77
CA ILE A 261 27.58 -18.81 4.98
C ILE A 261 26.32 -18.40 5.77
N TYR A 262 25.64 -19.36 6.41
CA TYR A 262 24.49 -19.07 7.27
C TYR A 262 24.84 -18.09 8.40
N SER A 263 25.93 -18.36 9.12
CA SER A 263 26.41 -17.53 10.24
C SER A 263 26.71 -16.10 9.77
N GLU A 264 27.34 -15.96 8.61
CA GLU A 264 27.65 -14.66 8.00
C GLU A 264 26.39 -13.90 7.59
N MET A 265 25.39 -14.59 7.03
CA MET A 265 24.10 -14.00 6.70
C MET A 265 23.37 -13.51 7.95
N LYS A 266 23.48 -14.25 9.05
CA LYS A 266 22.86 -13.89 10.32
C LYS A 266 23.55 -12.70 10.97
N SER A 267 24.88 -12.65 10.97
CA SER A 267 25.66 -11.55 11.55
C SER A 267 25.50 -10.24 10.76
N ASN A 268 25.59 -10.30 9.43
CA ASN A 268 25.50 -9.11 8.57
C ASN A 268 24.05 -8.68 8.28
N GLY A 269 23.09 -9.58 8.49
CA GLY A 269 21.69 -9.40 8.12
C GLY A 269 21.41 -9.79 6.67
N ILE A 270 20.32 -10.55 6.48
CA ILE A 270 19.95 -11.11 5.16
C ILE A 270 19.83 -10.03 4.09
N TYR A 271 19.26 -8.87 4.43
CA TYR A 271 19.10 -7.80 3.45
C TYR A 271 20.45 -7.31 2.91
N ARG A 272 21.43 -7.10 3.78
CA ARG A 272 22.77 -6.67 3.40
C ARG A 272 23.46 -7.74 2.54
N THR A 273 23.36 -9.01 2.94
CA THR A 273 23.86 -10.12 2.11
C THR A 273 23.23 -10.12 0.72
N ILE A 274 21.93 -9.83 0.60
CA ILE A 274 21.25 -9.76 -0.69
C ILE A 274 21.75 -8.58 -1.52
N MET A 275 22.04 -7.42 -0.91
CA MET A 275 22.66 -6.29 -1.60
C MET A 275 24.05 -6.65 -2.12
N ASP A 276 24.92 -7.18 -1.26
CA ASP A 276 26.29 -7.59 -1.62
C ASP A 276 26.27 -8.66 -2.73
N PHE A 277 25.38 -9.64 -2.61
CA PHE A 277 25.14 -10.64 -3.65
C PHE A 277 24.71 -10.00 -4.97
N ASN A 278 23.82 -9.01 -4.92
CA ASN A 278 23.34 -8.35 -6.12
C ASN A 278 24.43 -7.51 -6.80
N GLU A 279 25.36 -6.93 -6.05
CA GLU A 279 26.45 -6.14 -6.59
C GLU A 279 27.59 -6.99 -7.13
N LYS A 280 27.91 -8.11 -6.46
CA LYS A 280 29.11 -8.90 -6.73
C LYS A 280 28.89 -10.11 -7.64
N VAL A 281 27.65 -10.58 -7.82
CA VAL A 281 27.36 -11.79 -8.61
C VAL A 281 26.89 -11.46 -10.03
N LEU A 282 27.49 -12.14 -11.01
CA LEU A 282 27.19 -11.97 -12.43
C LEU A 282 25.71 -12.27 -12.78
N PRO A 283 25.11 -11.57 -13.77
CA PRO A 283 23.67 -11.63 -14.03
C PRO A 283 23.14 -13.00 -14.46
N ASN A 284 23.94 -13.77 -15.22
CA ASN A 284 23.47 -14.89 -16.04
C ASN A 284 22.85 -16.05 -15.24
N ASN A 285 23.07 -16.12 -13.92
CA ASN A 285 22.52 -17.15 -13.03
C ASN A 285 22.03 -16.59 -11.69
N LYS A 286 21.80 -15.28 -11.61
CA LYS A 286 21.54 -14.57 -10.36
C LYS A 286 20.33 -15.09 -9.58
N SER A 287 19.27 -15.52 -10.27
CA SER A 287 18.09 -16.10 -9.60
C SER A 287 18.36 -17.48 -9.00
N LYS A 288 19.15 -18.32 -9.69
CA LYS A 288 19.49 -19.66 -9.21
C LYS A 288 20.33 -19.55 -7.93
N TYR A 289 21.44 -18.83 -8.01
CA TYR A 289 22.33 -18.64 -6.86
C TYR A 289 21.66 -17.92 -5.69
N PHE A 290 20.72 -17.01 -5.96
CA PHE A 290 19.90 -16.41 -4.90
C PHE A 290 19.06 -17.46 -4.19
N ASN A 291 18.38 -18.35 -4.92
CA ASN A 291 17.59 -19.42 -4.31
C ASN A 291 18.50 -20.38 -3.52
N ASP A 292 19.64 -20.78 -4.07
CA ASP A 292 20.62 -21.64 -3.39
C ASP A 292 21.09 -21.02 -2.06
N LEU A 293 21.38 -19.71 -2.05
CA LEU A 293 21.73 -18.96 -0.85
C LEU A 293 20.60 -18.95 0.19
N MET A 294 19.36 -18.73 -0.24
CA MET A 294 18.20 -18.73 0.66
C MET A 294 17.88 -20.14 1.19
N ASP A 295 18.06 -21.17 0.39
CA ASP A 295 17.80 -22.55 0.79
C ASP A 295 18.88 -23.05 1.75
N ASN A 296 20.14 -22.63 1.54
CA ASN A 296 21.19 -22.80 2.53
C ASN A 296 20.79 -22.18 3.88
N TYR A 297 20.35 -20.91 3.87
CA TYR A 297 19.91 -20.26 5.11
C TYR A 297 18.79 -21.04 5.83
N LYS A 298 17.73 -21.41 5.11
CA LYS A 298 16.60 -22.17 5.66
C LYS A 298 17.02 -23.53 6.24
N SER A 299 18.06 -24.16 5.68
CA SER A 299 18.50 -25.48 6.13
C SER A 299 18.96 -25.50 7.60
N PHE A 300 19.39 -24.36 8.14
CA PHE A 300 19.82 -24.16 9.53
C PHE A 300 18.77 -23.52 10.44
N VAL A 301 17.58 -23.19 9.93
CA VAL A 301 16.48 -22.64 10.73
C VAL A 301 15.55 -23.79 11.15
N ALA A 302 15.30 -23.91 12.46
CA ALA A 302 14.28 -24.80 13.00
C ALA A 302 12.91 -24.16 12.73
N SER A 303 12.36 -24.36 11.53
CA SER A 303 11.07 -23.78 11.17
C SER A 303 9.95 -24.40 12.01
N GLU A 304 9.59 -23.72 13.09
CA GLU A 304 8.49 -24.14 13.99
C GLU A 304 7.12 -23.78 13.40
N LYS A 305 7.06 -22.84 12.45
CA LYS A 305 5.83 -22.27 11.93
C LYS A 305 5.97 -21.69 10.52
N ASP A 306 5.02 -21.97 9.64
CA ASP A 306 4.91 -21.24 8.36
C ASP A 306 4.21 -19.89 8.56
N TYR A 307 4.99 -18.90 8.99
CA TYR A 307 4.49 -17.54 9.22
C TYR A 307 3.86 -16.92 7.97
N LYS A 308 4.41 -17.18 6.78
CA LYS A 308 3.91 -16.60 5.53
C LYS A 308 2.53 -17.16 5.21
N ALA A 309 2.33 -18.48 5.32
CA ALA A 309 1.03 -19.10 5.11
C ALA A 309 -0.02 -18.55 6.08
N ILE A 310 0.35 -18.33 7.34
CA ILE A 310 -0.56 -17.73 8.34
C ILE A 310 -0.96 -16.31 7.95
N ILE A 311 -0.02 -15.47 7.52
CA ILE A 311 -0.31 -14.10 7.07
C ILE A 311 -1.26 -14.13 5.87
N LEU A 312 -1.03 -15.01 4.90
CA LEU A 312 -1.89 -15.15 3.72
C LEU A 312 -3.29 -15.67 4.08
N LEU A 313 -3.41 -16.57 5.06
CA LEU A 313 -4.68 -17.06 5.57
C LEU A 313 -5.47 -15.94 6.29
N GLU A 314 -4.79 -15.16 7.12
CA GLU A 314 -5.43 -14.03 7.82
C GLU A 314 -5.83 -12.91 6.85
N LEU A 315 -5.05 -12.69 5.79
CA LEU A 315 -5.41 -11.82 4.68
C LEU A 315 -6.74 -12.26 4.06
N GLU A 316 -6.84 -13.54 3.68
CA GLU A 316 -8.04 -14.12 3.06
C GLU A 316 -9.27 -14.00 3.96
N LYS A 317 -9.14 -14.36 5.25
CA LYS A 317 -10.21 -14.18 6.26
C LYS A 317 -10.67 -12.72 6.34
N LYS A 318 -9.73 -11.77 6.36
CA LYS A 318 -10.04 -10.33 6.48
C LYS A 318 -10.72 -9.81 5.21
N THR A 319 -10.22 -10.17 4.02
CA THR A 319 -10.83 -9.74 2.75
C THR A 319 -12.22 -10.30 2.56
N ASN A 320 -12.44 -11.57 2.92
CA ASN A 320 -13.77 -12.21 2.86
C ASN A 320 -14.76 -11.49 3.79
N ARG A 321 -14.32 -11.06 4.99
CA ARG A 321 -15.17 -10.25 5.88
C ARG A 321 -15.50 -8.87 5.30
N LEU A 322 -14.53 -8.20 4.69
CA LEU A 322 -14.74 -6.87 4.09
C LEU A 322 -15.67 -6.91 2.87
N TYR A 323 -15.75 -8.07 2.20
CA TYR A 323 -16.69 -8.32 1.12
C TYR A 323 -18.06 -8.76 1.67
N ASN A 324 -18.11 -9.82 2.49
CA ASN A 324 -19.36 -10.47 2.91
C ASN A 324 -20.13 -9.73 4.02
N LYS A 325 -19.47 -8.98 4.93
CA LYS A 325 -20.20 -8.17 5.92
C LYS A 325 -20.97 -7.01 5.27
N GLY A 326 -20.65 -6.65 4.04
CA GLY A 326 -21.45 -5.73 3.24
C GLY A 326 -22.80 -6.34 2.85
N ASN A 327 -22.83 -7.61 2.44
CA ASN A 327 -24.05 -8.28 1.96
C ASN A 327 -25.09 -8.53 3.07
N ILE A 328 -24.66 -8.70 4.33
CA ILE A 328 -25.59 -8.96 5.44
C ILE A 328 -26.43 -7.72 5.78
N ARG A 329 -25.94 -6.50 5.53
CA ARG A 329 -26.69 -5.25 5.80
C ARG A 329 -27.71 -4.88 4.72
N TYR A 330 -27.68 -5.53 3.56
CA TYR A 330 -28.59 -5.24 2.44
C TYR A 330 -29.59 -6.38 2.15
N ILE A 331 -29.57 -7.45 2.96
CA ILE A 331 -30.62 -8.48 2.97
C ILE A 331 -31.67 -8.18 4.06
N ALA A 332 -31.44 -7.18 4.90
CA ALA A 332 -32.41 -6.68 5.86
C ALA A 332 -32.73 -5.21 5.57
N ILE A 333 -33.86 -5.01 4.88
CA ILE A 333 -34.77 -3.86 4.73
C ILE A 333 -35.17 -3.68 3.27
#